data_AF-A0A3D4TCX9-F1
#
_entry.id   AF-A0A3D4TCX9-F1
#
_cell.length_a   1.000
_cell.length_b   1.000
_cell.length_c   1.000
_cell.angle_alpha   90.00
_cell.angle_beta   90.00
_cell.angle_gamma   90.00
#
_symmetry.space_group_name_H-M   'P 1'
#
loop_
_entity.id
_entity.type
_entity.pdbx_description
1 polymer ?
#
loop_
_entity_poly.entity_id
_entity_poly.type
_entity_poly.pdbx_seq_one_letter_code
_entity_poly.pdbx_strand_id
1 'polypeptide(L)'
;MNLQEIEQLGPQALMTAINDLILHDFDQLIYILYRLDIPEAKLKTVLAEHPQEDAAKMIAALIIERQLQKQKSRAAFRQQDDIPEDERW
;
A
#
# COMPACT_ATOMS: atom_id res chain seq x y z
N MET A 1 9.63 -7.41 -10.08
CA MET A 1 8.53 -6.43 -10.01
C MET A 1 8.97 -5.26 -9.14
N ASN A 2 8.67 -4.02 -9.53
CA ASN A 2 9.11 -2.83 -8.82
C ASN A 2 7.92 -2.05 -8.21
N LEU A 3 8.24 -1.02 -7.41
CA LEU A 3 7.25 -0.22 -6.69
C LEU A 3 6.26 0.50 -7.62
N GLN A 4 6.74 1.05 -8.74
CA GLN A 4 5.90 1.81 -9.66
C GLN A 4 4.89 0.90 -10.35
N GLU A 5 5.30 -0.32 -10.72
CA GLU A 5 4.42 -1.33 -11.30
C GLU A 5 3.28 -1.65 -10.33
N ILE A 6 3.58 -1.95 -9.06
CA ILE A 6 2.61 -2.24 -8.00
C ILE A 6 1.58 -1.10 -7.83
N GLU A 7 2.01 0.16 -7.89
CA GLU A 7 1.13 1.33 -7.73
C GLU A 7 0.16 1.52 -8.92
N GLN A 8 0.42 0.90 -10.07
CA GLN A 8 -0.45 1.00 -11.26
C GLN A 8 -1.37 -0.22 -11.44
N LEU A 9 -1.20 -1.29 -10.64
CA LEU A 9 -2.00 -2.49 -10.78
C LEU A 9 -3.43 -2.28 -10.26
N GLY A 10 -4.40 -2.80 -11.02
CA GLY A 10 -5.76 -2.98 -10.51
C GLY A 10 -5.82 -4.07 -9.42
N PRO A 11 -6.88 -4.12 -8.61
CA PRO A 11 -6.95 -5.00 -7.43
C PRO A 11 -6.66 -6.48 -7.71
N GLN A 12 -7.23 -7.03 -8.79
CA GLN A 12 -7.04 -8.44 -9.14
C GLN A 12 -5.59 -8.74 -9.56
N ALA A 13 -5.00 -7.86 -10.38
CA ALA A 13 -3.62 -8.03 -10.84
C ALA A 13 -2.62 -7.84 -9.68
N LEU A 14 -2.93 -6.92 -8.77
CA LEU A 14 -2.15 -6.72 -7.54
C LEU A 14 -2.19 -7.98 -6.66
N MET A 15 -3.36 -8.59 -6.46
CA MET A 15 -3.47 -9.84 -5.72
C MET A 15 -2.62 -10.95 -6.33
N THR A 16 -2.71 -11.17 -7.65
CA THR A 16 -1.88 -12.17 -8.33
C THR A 16 -0.40 -11.88 -8.16
N ALA A 17 0.02 -10.63 -8.35
CA ALA A 17 1.39 -10.18 -8.17
C ALA A 17 1.91 -10.43 -6.74
N ILE A 18 1.11 -10.12 -5.73
CA ILE A 18 1.48 -10.35 -4.33
C ILE A 18 1.54 -11.85 -4.04
N ASN A 19 0.62 -12.65 -4.54
CA ASN A 19 0.65 -14.10 -4.37
C ASN A 19 1.93 -14.70 -4.96
N ASP A 20 2.33 -14.25 -6.15
CA ASP A 20 3.59 -14.65 -6.79
C ASP A 20 4.80 -14.31 -5.92
N LEU A 21 4.83 -13.10 -5.35
CA LEU A 21 5.90 -12.69 -4.44
C LEU A 21 5.90 -13.51 -3.13
N ILE A 22 4.73 -13.83 -2.57
CA ILE A 22 4.65 -14.70 -1.37
C ILE A 22 5.26 -16.08 -1.66
N LEU A 23 4.97 -16.65 -2.82
CA LEU A 23 5.37 -18.02 -3.17
C LEU A 23 6.81 -18.13 -3.68
N HIS A 24 7.31 -17.08 -4.35
CA HIS A 24 8.54 -17.16 -5.13
C HIS A 24 9.61 -16.13 -4.74
N ASP A 25 9.25 -15.00 -4.13
CA ASP A 25 10.20 -13.93 -3.82
C ASP A 25 9.73 -13.06 -2.63
N PHE A 26 9.78 -13.66 -1.44
CA PHE A 26 9.28 -13.03 -0.23
C PHE A 26 10.11 -11.81 0.18
N ASP A 27 11.42 -11.82 -0.06
CA ASP A 27 12.28 -10.68 0.25
C ASP A 27 11.91 -9.45 -0.58
N GLN A 28 11.57 -9.64 -1.86
CA GLN A 28 11.07 -8.57 -2.72
C GLN A 28 9.71 -8.03 -2.24
N LEU A 29 8.83 -8.88 -1.70
CA LEU A 29 7.59 -8.44 -1.06
C LEU A 29 7.87 -7.51 0.13
N ILE A 30 8.75 -7.93 1.05
CA ILE A 30 9.13 -7.12 2.21
C ILE A 30 9.70 -5.77 1.78
N TYR A 31 10.61 -5.78 0.80
CA TYR A 31 11.21 -4.55 0.27
C TYR A 31 10.15 -3.58 -0.29
N ILE A 32 9.17 -4.08 -1.06
CA ILE A 32 8.08 -3.25 -1.61
C ILE A 32 7.22 -2.68 -0.49
N LEU A 33 6.83 -3.50 0.49
CA LEU A 33 5.98 -3.07 1.60
C LEU A 33 6.65 -1.99 2.44
N TYR A 34 7.94 -2.15 2.75
CA TYR A 34 8.70 -1.13 3.47
C TYR A 34 8.73 0.21 2.72
N ARG A 35 8.90 0.17 1.39
CA ARG A 35 8.87 1.37 0.53
C ARG A 35 7.50 2.05 0.46
N LEU A 36 6.42 1.34 0.82
CA LEU A 36 5.06 1.85 0.93
C LEU A 36 4.70 2.34 2.34
N ASP A 37 5.65 2.35 3.28
CA ASP A 37 5.42 2.59 4.71
C ASP A 37 4.52 1.53 5.37
N ILE A 38 4.60 0.28 4.90
CA ILE A 38 3.91 -0.86 5.52
C ILE A 38 4.97 -1.68 6.28
N PRO A 39 4.96 -1.69 7.63
CA PRO A 39 5.98 -2.37 8.41
C PRO A 39 5.81 -3.90 8.36
N GLU A 40 6.94 -4.61 8.36
CA GLU A 40 6.98 -6.09 8.35
C GLU A 40 6.16 -6.72 9.48
N ALA A 41 6.15 -6.09 10.67
CA ALA A 41 5.34 -6.55 11.79
C ALA A 41 3.85 -6.67 11.41
N LYS A 42 3.32 -5.70 10.68
CA LYS A 42 1.92 -5.71 10.22
C LYS A 42 1.67 -6.84 9.22
N LEU A 43 2.63 -7.11 8.32
CA LEU A 43 2.55 -8.25 7.42
C LEU A 43 2.52 -9.58 8.21
N LYS A 44 3.44 -9.77 9.15
CA LYS A 44 3.52 -11.00 9.96
C LYS A 44 2.23 -11.22 10.75
N THR A 45 1.66 -10.16 11.32
CA THR A 45 0.36 -10.22 12.00
C THR A 45 -0.74 -10.70 11.06
N VAL A 46 -0.86 -10.10 9.87
CA VAL A 46 -1.87 -10.48 8.87
C VAL A 46 -1.74 -11.94 8.44
N LEU A 47 -0.51 -12.42 8.23
CA LEU A 47 -0.26 -13.82 7.86
C LEU A 47 -0.57 -14.79 9.01
N ALA A 48 -0.33 -14.38 10.26
CA ALA A 48 -0.54 -15.22 11.43
C ALA A 48 -2.02 -15.29 11.86
N GLU A 49 -2.76 -14.20 11.74
CA GLU A 49 -4.17 -14.09 12.16
C GLU A 49 -5.13 -14.80 11.19
N HIS A 50 -4.71 -14.97 9.93
CA HIS A 50 -5.58 -15.48 8.88
C HIS A 50 -4.93 -16.62 8.06
N PRO A 51 -4.58 -17.75 8.69
CA PRO A 51 -3.90 -18.87 8.02
C PRO A 51 -4.74 -19.58 6.96
N GLN A 52 -6.07 -19.35 6.94
CA GLN A 52 -7.00 -19.91 5.96
C GLN A 52 -7.53 -18.86 4.96
N GLU A 53 -7.27 -17.57 5.17
CA GLU A 53 -7.64 -16.54 4.21
C GLU A 53 -6.50 -16.27 3.23
N ASP A 54 -6.87 -15.68 2.10
CA ASP A 54 -5.93 -15.33 1.05
C ASP A 54 -5.04 -14.16 1.50
N ALA A 55 -3.85 -14.49 2.00
CA ALA A 55 -2.80 -13.54 2.36
C ALA A 55 -2.57 -12.48 1.28
N ALA A 56 -2.58 -12.87 0.01
CA ALA A 56 -2.38 -11.94 -1.10
C ALA A 56 -3.52 -10.93 -1.21
N LYS A 57 -4.76 -11.35 -0.96
CA LYS A 57 -5.93 -10.45 -0.87
C LYS A 57 -5.77 -9.41 0.23
N MET A 58 -5.37 -9.83 1.43
CA MET A 58 -5.24 -8.92 2.58
C MET A 58 -4.12 -7.90 2.36
N ILE A 59 -2.98 -8.35 1.86
CA ILE A 59 -1.84 -7.48 1.57
C ILE A 59 -2.16 -6.52 0.41
N ALA A 60 -2.84 -6.98 -0.64
CA ALA A 60 -3.30 -6.12 -1.72
C ALA A 60 -4.25 -5.02 -1.19
N ALA A 61 -5.18 -5.36 -0.29
CA ALA A 61 -6.07 -4.38 0.34
C ALA A 61 -5.30 -3.32 1.15
N LEU A 62 -4.28 -3.74 1.92
CA LEU A 62 -3.42 -2.81 2.66
C LEU A 62 -2.66 -1.85 1.76
N ILE A 63 -2.14 -2.34 0.64
CA ILE A 63 -1.44 -1.51 -0.35
C ILE A 63 -2.40 -0.48 -0.96
N ILE A 64 -3.61 -0.89 -1.36
CA ILE A 64 -4.62 0.01 -1.92
C ILE A 64 -5.04 1.08 -0.89
N GLU A 65 -5.27 0.68 0.36
CA GLU A 65 -5.60 1.61 1.43
C GLU A 65 -4.50 2.67 1.59
N ARG A 66 -3.24 2.25 1.60
CA ARG A 66 -2.10 3.16 1.73
C ARG A 66 -1.98 4.12 0.54
N GLN A 67 -2.24 3.65 -0.68
CA GLN A 67 -2.28 4.50 -1.87
C GLN A 67 -3.40 5.55 -1.78
N LEU A 68 -4.60 5.17 -1.31
CA LEU A 68 -5.68 6.11 -1.07
C LEU A 68 -5.30 7.16 -0.02
N GLN A 69 -4.66 6.75 1.08
CA GLN A 69 -4.19 7.68 2.12
C GLN A 69 -3.17 8.68 1.55
N LYS A 70 -2.21 8.23 0.73
CA LYS A 70 -1.26 9.13 0.04
C LYS A 70 -1.98 10.13 -0.85
N GLN A 71 -2.98 9.69 -1.62
CA GLN A 71 -3.76 10.57 -2.49
C GLN A 71 -4.57 11.61 -1.71
N LYS A 72 -5.26 11.18 -0.64
CA LYS A 72 -6.02 12.08 0.24
C LYS A 72 -5.14 13.12 0.92
N SER A 73 -3.97 12.70 1.43
CA SER A 73 -2.99 13.60 2.03
C SER A 73 -2.53 14.66 1.02
N ARG A 74 -2.15 14.25 -0.20
CA ARG A 74 -1.76 15.18 -1.28
C ARG A 74 -2.88 16.15 -1.66
N ALA A 75 -4.13 15.69 -1.72
CA ALA A 75 -5.27 16.55 -2.02
C ALA A 75 -5.52 17.59 -0.91
N ALA A 76 -5.42 17.18 0.36
CA ALA A 76 -5.57 18.07 1.52
C ALA A 76 -4.50 19.17 1.56
N PHE A 77 -3.24 18.85 1.26
CA PHE A 77 -2.17 19.85 1.18
C PHE A 77 -2.38 20.85 0.04
N ARG A 78 -2.78 20.38 -1.16
CA ARG A 78 -3.08 21.29 -2.28
C ARG A 78 -4.21 22.26 -1.95
N GLN A 79 -5.23 21.81 -1.22
CA GLN A 79 -6.34 22.66 -0.81
C GLN A 79 -5.93 23.70 0.26
N GLN A 80 -4.92 23.40 1.08
CA GLN A 80 -4.38 24.36 2.06
C GLN A 80 -3.48 25.42 1.41
N ASP A 81 -2.82 25.11 0.30
CA ASP A 81 -2.03 26.09 -0.47
C ASP A 81 -2.91 27.09 -1.25
N ASP A 82 -4.20 26.78 -1.46
CA ASP A 82 -5.20 27.65 -2.11
C ASP A 82 -5.94 28.59 -1.12
N ILE A 83 -5.49 28.69 0.14
CA ILE A 83 -6.08 29.63 1.11
C ILE A 83 -5.62 31.06 0.75
N PRO A 84 -6.53 32.00 0.41
CA PRO A 84 -6.15 33.38 0.14
C PRO A 84 -5.49 34.01 1.38
N GLU A 85 -4.45 34.80 1.13
CA GLU A 85 -3.54 35.38 2.14
C GLU A 85 -4.24 36.26 3.21
N ASP A 86 -5.51 36.62 2.98
CA ASP A 86 -6.34 37.52 3.81
C ASP A 86 -6.83 36.90 5.15
N GLU A 87 -6.65 35.59 5.36
CA GLU A 87 -7.07 34.90 6.60
C GLU A 87 -5.90 34.51 7.53
N ARG A 88 -4.66 34.90 7.23
CA ARG A 88 -3.53 34.75 8.16
C ARG A 88 -3.55 35.89 9.19
N TRP A 89 -4.28 35.71 10.29
CA TRP A 89 -4.26 36.62 11.46
C TRP A 89 -3.13 36.30 12.43
#